data_AF-A0A2V9YY55-F1
#
_entry.id   AF-A0A2V9YY55-F1
#
_cell.length_a   1.000
_cell.length_b   1.000
_cell.length_c   1.000
_cell.angle_alpha   90.00
_cell.angle_beta   90.00
_cell.angle_gamma   90.00
#
_symmetry.space_group_name_H-M   'P 1'
#
loop_
_entity.id
_entity.type
_entity.pdbx_description
1 polymer ?
#
loop_
_entity_poly.entity_id
_entity_poly.type
_entity_poly.pdbx_seq_one_letter_code
_entity_poly.pdbx_strand_id
1 'polypeptide(L)'
;MHVVYGTQGELDWERIFALVGEHWEMLLYALVLFRYVYPAQTHYVPDRVWHELIARLRKEIKQPKPSARFRGSLIDDKMFAIDVNEWGLPDLLAEYRARRTPKVDWTPDCDDPDCKRKI
;
A
#
# COMPACT_ATOMS: atom_id res chain seq x y z
N MET A 1 -7.53 -7.11 7.03
CA MET A 1 -7.93 -7.47 8.42
C MET A 1 -8.86 -8.65 8.43
N HIS A 2 -9.99 -8.55 7.73
CA HIS A 2 -10.98 -9.63 7.62
C HIS A 2 -10.40 -10.95 7.10
N VAL A 3 -9.38 -10.91 6.23
CA VAL A 3 -8.68 -12.12 5.77
C VAL A 3 -8.08 -12.90 6.94
N VAL A 4 -7.31 -12.25 7.82
CA VAL A 4 -6.70 -12.93 8.98
C VAL A 4 -7.76 -13.57 9.88
N TYR A 5 -8.88 -12.86 10.10
CA TYR A 5 -10.00 -13.38 10.88
C TYR A 5 -10.67 -14.58 10.18
N GLY A 6 -10.99 -14.43 8.90
CA GLY A 6 -11.70 -15.43 8.11
C GLY A 6 -10.90 -16.70 7.86
N THR A 7 -9.57 -16.61 7.80
CA THR A 7 -8.69 -17.80 7.69
C THR A 7 -8.23 -18.33 9.05
N GLN A 8 -8.68 -17.73 10.16
CA GLN A 8 -8.23 -18.08 11.51
C GLN A 8 -6.70 -18.10 11.69
N GLY A 9 -5.98 -17.26 10.94
CA GLY A 9 -4.53 -17.21 10.97
C GLY A 9 -3.81 -18.24 10.09
N GLU A 10 -4.53 -19.11 9.38
CA GLU A 10 -3.98 -20.05 8.40
C GLU A 10 -3.56 -19.31 7.14
N LEU A 11 -2.40 -18.67 7.22
CA LEU A 11 -1.79 -17.88 6.17
C LEU A 11 -0.33 -18.29 5.99
N ASP A 12 0.13 -18.29 4.74
CA ASP A 12 1.54 -18.39 4.42
C ASP A 12 2.22 -17.04 4.71
N TRP A 13 2.71 -16.89 5.93
CA TRP A 13 3.36 -15.67 6.41
C TRP A 13 4.66 -15.35 5.66
N GLU A 14 5.40 -16.36 5.18
CA GLU A 14 6.61 -16.15 4.38
C GLU A 14 6.25 -15.53 3.03
N ARG A 15 5.21 -16.06 2.38
CA ARG A 15 4.68 -15.46 1.15
C ARG A 15 4.17 -14.05 1.39
N ILE A 16 3.48 -13.80 2.51
CA ILE A 16 3.02 -12.45 2.84
C ILE A 16 4.20 -11.48 2.99
N PHE A 17 5.25 -11.86 3.72
CA PHE A 17 6.47 -11.06 3.84
C PHE A 17 7.11 -10.76 2.48
N ALA A 18 7.19 -11.77 1.60
CA ALA A 18 7.72 -11.61 0.26
C ALA A 18 6.88 -10.63 -0.59
N LEU A 19 5.55 -10.68 -0.48
CA LEU A 19 4.64 -9.82 -1.22
C LEU A 19 4.68 -8.36 -0.75
N VAL A 20 4.73 -8.12 0.56
CA VAL A 20 4.76 -6.74 1.09
C VAL A 20 6.14 -6.11 0.91
N GLY A 21 7.21 -6.91 0.91
CA GLY A 21 8.56 -6.49 0.57
C GLY A 21 9.03 -5.26 1.35
N GLU A 22 9.37 -4.20 0.62
CA GLU A 22 9.82 -2.93 1.22
C GLU A 22 8.71 -2.19 1.99
N HIS A 23 7.44 -2.49 1.72
CA HIS A 23 6.27 -1.86 2.36
C HIS A 23 5.75 -2.62 3.58
N TRP A 24 6.61 -3.43 4.21
CA TRP A 24 6.28 -4.21 5.41
C TRP A 24 5.69 -3.38 6.57
N GLU A 25 5.93 -2.07 6.64
CA GLU A 25 5.33 -1.16 7.63
C GLU A 25 3.79 -1.13 7.50
N MET A 26 3.26 -1.27 6.28
CA MET A 26 1.83 -1.37 6.03
C MET A 26 1.25 -2.67 6.57
N LEU A 27 2.02 -3.77 6.56
CA LEU A 27 1.61 -5.00 7.22
C LEU A 27 1.52 -4.81 8.74
N LEU A 28 2.52 -4.17 9.35
CA LEU A 28 2.48 -3.89 10.79
C LEU A 28 1.30 -2.98 11.15
N TYR A 29 1.06 -1.91 10.39
CA TYR A 29 -0.09 -1.02 10.58
C TYR A 29 -1.41 -1.80 10.52
N ALA A 30 -1.57 -2.64 9.49
CA ALA A 30 -2.71 -3.52 9.37
C ALA A 30 -2.82 -4.41 10.62
N LEU A 31 -1.79 -5.16 11.01
CA LEU A 31 -1.86 -6.05 12.17
C LEU A 31 -2.20 -5.32 13.47
N VAL A 32 -1.68 -4.11 13.71
CA VAL A 32 -2.09 -3.30 14.87
C VAL A 32 -3.60 -3.03 14.85
N LEU A 33 -4.14 -2.64 13.69
CA LEU A 33 -5.58 -2.50 13.50
C LEU A 33 -6.32 -3.83 13.70
N PHE A 34 -5.72 -4.97 13.32
CA PHE A 34 -6.31 -6.31 13.51
C PHE A 34 -6.56 -6.55 14.99
N ARG A 35 -5.50 -6.37 15.78
CA ARG A 35 -5.52 -6.59 17.22
C ARG A 35 -6.52 -5.66 17.91
N TYR A 36 -6.63 -4.42 17.43
CA TYR A 36 -7.60 -3.47 17.95
C TYR A 36 -9.05 -3.93 17.69
N VAL A 37 -9.34 -4.38 16.46
CA VAL A 37 -10.69 -4.83 16.06
C VAL A 37 -11.04 -6.21 16.61
N TYR A 38 -10.08 -7.14 16.70
CA TYR A 38 -10.25 -8.53 17.10
C TYR A 38 -9.31 -8.94 18.24
N PRO A 39 -9.40 -8.32 19.44
CA PRO A 39 -8.42 -8.52 20.50
C PRO A 39 -8.35 -9.98 21.01
N ALA A 40 -9.47 -10.70 21.02
CA ALA A 40 -9.51 -12.10 21.43
C ALA A 40 -8.84 -13.06 20.42
N GLN A 41 -8.73 -12.65 19.16
CA GLN A 41 -8.13 -13.44 18.07
C GLN A 41 -6.69 -13.03 17.77
N THR A 42 -6.04 -12.30 18.68
CA THR A 42 -4.62 -11.90 18.52
C THR A 42 -3.71 -13.08 18.18
N HIS A 43 -4.01 -14.27 18.73
CA HIS A 43 -3.29 -15.51 18.50
C HIS A 43 -3.37 -16.07 17.07
N TYR A 44 -4.25 -15.53 16.20
CA TYR A 44 -4.28 -15.86 14.77
C TYR A 44 -3.05 -15.33 14.03
N VAL A 45 -2.33 -14.37 14.63
CA VAL A 45 -1.07 -13.86 14.08
C VAL A 45 0.06 -14.47 14.92
N PRO A 46 0.98 -15.25 14.32
CA PRO A 46 2.06 -15.89 15.06
C PRO A 46 2.97 -14.88 15.76
N ASP A 47 3.41 -15.18 16.98
CA ASP A 47 4.28 -14.31 17.78
C ASP A 47 5.56 -13.90 17.05
N ARG A 48 6.13 -14.80 16.22
CA ARG A 48 7.32 -14.50 15.41
C ARG A 48 7.10 -13.32 14.44
N VAL A 49 5.88 -13.17 13.90
CA VAL A 49 5.54 -12.09 12.95
C VAL A 49 5.52 -10.75 13.68
N TRP A 50 4.92 -10.70 14.87
CA TRP A 50 4.93 -9.52 15.72
C TRP A 50 6.35 -9.11 16.12
N HIS A 51 7.15 -10.06 16.61
CA HIS A 51 8.51 -9.80 17.03
C HIS A 51 9.36 -9.24 15.89
N GLU A 52 9.31 -9.86 14.71
CA GLU A 52 10.08 -9.42 13.54
C GLU A 52 9.70 -7.99 13.12
N LEU A 53 8.40 -7.72 12.94
CA LEU A 53 7.93 -6.40 12.50
C LEU A 53 8.24 -5.30 13.52
N ILE A 54 8.02 -5.56 14.81
CA ILE A 54 8.29 -4.58 15.88
C ILE A 54 9.80 -4.35 16.05
N ALA A 55 10.61 -5.41 15.98
CA ALA A 55 12.07 -5.28 16.04
C ALA A 55 12.61 -4.47 14.87
N ARG A 56 12.12 -4.74 13.66
CA ARG A 56 12.47 -4.00 12.45
C ARG A 56 12.05 -2.53 12.53
N LEU A 57 10.84 -2.23 12.99
CA LEU A 57 10.39 -0.85 13.21
C LEU A 57 11.26 -0.11 14.21
N ARG A 58 11.57 -0.73 15.34
CA ARG A 58 12.47 -0.14 16.35
C ARG A 58 13.83 0.19 15.77
N LYS A 59 14.36 -0.63 14.85
CA LYS A 59 15.63 -0.37 14.17
C LYS A 59 15.52 0.84 13.23
N GLU A 60 14.50 0.89 12.38
CA GLU A 60 14.32 2.00 11.42
C GLU A 60 14.03 3.34 12.12
N ILE A 61 13.30 3.34 13.25
CA ILE A 61 13.12 4.56 14.08
C ILE A 61 14.45 5.05 14.66
N LYS A 62 15.31 4.13 15.12
CA LYS A 62 16.63 4.48 15.67
C LYS A 62 17.61 4.98 14.62
N GLN A 63 17.46 4.50 13.39
CA GLN A 63 18.38 4.77 12.28
C GLN A 63 17.57 5.20 11.05
N PRO A 64 16.97 6.40 11.07
CA PRO A 64 16.19 6.89 9.94
C PRO A 64 17.12 7.03 8.72
N LYS A 65 16.62 6.67 7.54
CA LYS A 65 17.36 6.79 6.28
C LYS A 65 17.09 8.18 5.69
N PRO A 66 18.08 9.10 5.60
CA PRO A 66 17.85 10.45 5.08
C PRO A 66 17.37 10.49 3.63
N SER A 67 17.68 9.45 2.85
CA SER A 67 17.24 9.29 1.47
C SER A 67 15.87 8.61 1.32
N ALA A 68 15.20 8.27 2.43
CA ALA A 68 13.86 7.69 2.36
C ALA A 68 12.88 8.69 1.75
N ARG A 69 12.17 8.25 0.70
CA ARG A 69 11.22 9.07 -0.03
C ARG A 69 9.89 9.14 0.73
N PHE A 70 9.18 10.26 0.60
CA PHE A 70 7.80 10.39 1.09
C PHE A 70 6.90 9.33 0.44
N ARG A 71 6.01 8.72 1.23
CA ARG A 71 5.14 7.61 0.79
C ARG A 71 3.66 7.87 0.96
N GLY A 72 3.25 9.06 1.39
CA GLY A 72 1.83 9.37 1.66
C GLY A 72 0.94 9.17 0.43
N SER A 73 1.42 9.56 -0.75
CA SER A 73 0.73 9.33 -2.03
C SER A 73 0.44 7.85 -2.33
N LEU A 74 1.22 6.90 -1.79
CA LEU A 74 0.93 5.46 -1.94
C LEU A 74 -0.25 4.99 -1.08
N ILE A 75 -0.62 5.76 -0.05
CA ILE A 75 -1.74 5.45 0.84
C ILE A 75 -3.02 6.01 0.24
N ASP A 76 -3.04 7.32 -0.02
CA ASP A 76 -4.21 8.01 -0.58
C ASP A 76 -3.75 9.34 -1.23
N ASP A 77 -4.00 9.50 -2.53
CA ASP A 77 -3.55 10.67 -3.29
C ASP A 77 -4.32 11.95 -2.95
N LYS A 78 -5.51 11.85 -2.34
CA LYS A 78 -6.31 13.00 -1.92
C LYS A 78 -5.97 13.44 -0.51
N MET A 79 -5.82 12.48 0.42
CA MET A 79 -5.48 12.76 1.81
C MET A 79 -4.13 13.46 1.93
N PHE A 80 -3.18 13.10 1.06
CA PHE A 80 -1.83 13.66 1.04
C PHE A 80 -1.61 14.66 -0.11
N ALA A 81 -2.68 15.22 -0.66
CA ALA A 81 -2.59 16.18 -1.77
C ALA A 81 -1.84 17.46 -1.36
N ILE A 82 -1.99 17.92 -0.10
CA ILE A 82 -1.28 19.09 0.41
C ILE A 82 0.23 18.83 0.44
N ASP A 83 0.65 17.69 0.98
CA ASP A 83 2.05 17.27 1.05
C ASP A 83 2.73 17.26 -0.33
N VAL A 84 2.00 16.84 -1.36
CA VAL A 84 2.52 16.78 -2.74
C VAL A 84 2.43 18.15 -3.43
N ASN A 85 1.23 18.72 -3.52
CA ASN A 85 0.96 19.88 -4.37
C ASN A 85 1.48 21.19 -3.76
N GLU A 86 1.42 21.32 -2.44
CA GLU A 86 1.82 22.55 -1.75
C GLU A 86 3.23 22.45 -1.18
N TRP A 87 3.61 21.31 -0.60
CA TRP A 87 4.93 21.13 0.03
C TRP A 87 5.98 20.50 -0.89
N GLY A 88 5.59 20.09 -2.10
CA GLY A 88 6.51 19.57 -3.11
C GLY A 88 7.13 18.22 -2.75
N LEU A 89 6.51 17.43 -1.89
CA LEU A 89 7.00 16.09 -1.57
C LEU A 89 6.78 15.11 -2.75
N PRO A 90 7.62 14.06 -2.88
CA PRO A 90 7.51 13.11 -3.99
C PRO A 90 6.14 12.44 -4.15
N ASP A 91 5.62 12.43 -5.38
CA ASP A 91 4.45 11.63 -5.77
C ASP A 91 4.87 10.26 -6.33
N LEU A 92 5.09 9.31 -5.41
CA LEU A 92 5.42 7.94 -5.79
C LEU A 92 4.30 7.23 -6.55
N LEU A 93 3.03 7.57 -6.29
CA LEU A 93 1.91 6.91 -6.94
C LEU A 93 1.86 7.27 -8.43
N ALA A 94 2.06 8.54 -8.78
CA ALA A 94 2.21 8.97 -10.16
C ALA A 94 3.37 8.27 -10.87
N GLU A 95 4.52 8.13 -10.21
CA GLU A 95 5.68 7.40 -10.75
C GLU A 95 5.39 5.91 -10.99
N TYR A 96 4.65 5.25 -10.08
CA TYR A 96 4.22 3.88 -10.29
C TYR A 96 3.24 3.76 -11.46
N ARG A 97 2.26 4.66 -11.58
CA ARG A 97 1.30 4.69 -12.69
C ARG A 97 2.01 4.90 -14.04
N ALA A 98 2.97 5.82 -14.11
CA ALA A 98 3.76 6.07 -15.31
C ALA A 98 4.57 4.82 -15.73
N ARG A 99 5.12 4.07 -14.78
CA ARG A 99 5.89 2.84 -15.05
C ARG A 99 5.02 1.65 -15.50
N ARG A 100 3.79 1.53 -14.98
CA ARG A 100 2.90 0.37 -15.25
C ARG A 100 2.07 0.48 -16.52
N THR A 101 1.97 1.66 -17.13
CA THR A 101 1.03 1.88 -18.24
C THR A 101 1.72 1.59 -19.58
N PRO A 102 1.36 0.52 -20.33
CA PRO A 102 1.36 0.68 -21.78
C PRO A 102 0.28 1.73 -22.06
N LYS A 103 0.62 2.83 -22.73
CA LYS A 103 -0.41 3.75 -23.25
C LYS A 103 -1.32 2.89 -24.13
N VAL A 104 -2.49 2.54 -23.61
CA VAL A 104 -3.55 2.00 -24.45
C VAL A 104 -3.95 3.20 -25.31
N ASP A 105 -3.42 3.27 -26.52
CA ASP A 105 -3.91 4.19 -27.55
C ASP A 105 -5.31 3.72 -27.89
N TRP A 106 -6.27 4.16 -27.07
CA TRP A 106 -7.66 4.05 -27.40
C TRP A 106 -7.91 5.02 -28.56
N THR A 107 -7.98 4.45 -29.75
CA THR A 107 -8.59 5.13 -30.90
C THR A 107 -10.07 4.76 -30.84
N PRO A 108 -11.00 5.74 -30.84
CA PRO A 108 -12.40 5.43 -31.02
C PRO A 108 -12.55 4.72 -32.36
N ASP A 109 -13.14 3.52 -32.37
CA ASP A 109 -13.61 2.90 -33.61
C ASP A 109 -14.69 3.81 -34.19
N CYS A 110 -14.37 4.48 -35.30
CA CYS A 110 -15.26 5.39 -36.02
C CYS A 110 -16.37 4.64 -36.80
N ASP A 111 -16.93 3.57 -36.23
CA ASP A 111 -18.09 2.86 -36.78
C ASP A 111 -19.39 3.16 -36.01
N ASP A 112 -19.34 4.01 -34.97
CA ASP A 112 -20.53 4.56 -34.34
C ASP A 112 -21.11 5.74 -35.17
N PRO A 113 -22.35 5.62 -35.70
CA PRO A 113 -22.97 6.68 -36.50
C PRO A 113 -23.21 8.00 -35.73
N ASP A 114 -23.10 8.02 -34.40
CA ASP A 114 -23.29 9.24 -33.58
C ASP A 114 -21.98 10.00 -33.29
N CYS A 115 -20.83 9.50 -33.75
CA CYS A 115 -19.53 10.19 -33.59
C CYS A 115 -19.46 11.50 -34.41
N LYS A 116 -20.36 11.72 -35.37
CA LYS A 116 -20.44 12.95 -36.17
C LYS A 116 -21.46 13.94 -35.63
N ARG A 117 -21.37 14.32 -34.35
CA ARG A 117 -22.09 15.50 -33.87
C ARG A 117 -21.40 16.14 -32.66
N LYS A 118 -20.41 16.99 -32.95
CA LYS A 118 -20.17 18.30 -32.30
C LYS A 118 -18.91 18.92 -32.91
N ILE A 119 -19.15 19.88 -33.82
CA ILE A 119 -18.24 21.00 -34.11
C ILE A 119 -18.41 22.01 -32.99
#